data_AF-A0A0L0CDZ2-F1
#
_entry.id   AF-A0A0L0CDZ2-F1
#
_cell.length_a   1.000
_cell.length_b   1.000
_cell.length_c   1.000
_cell.angle_alpha   90.00
_cell.angle_beta   90.00
_cell.angle_gamma   90.00
#
_symmetry.space_group_name_H-M   'P 1'
#
loop_
_entity.id
_entity.type
_entity.pdbx_description
1 polymer ?
#
loop_
_entity_poly.entity_id
_entity_poly.type
_entity_poly.pdbx_seq_one_letter_code
_entity_poly.pdbx_strand_id
1 'polypeptide(L)'
;MKRSHDFNILLDNEEPESTNSTYKRDKLDIVLEKLSNIEVKKNTNNTNLLGRLTQEIIVTKNGMKKLQGDLETKNLNILPNTPFEDPKQFKEFDSDVKDPAKYAILTNNFRRITASSHMEFVFKCWRVLMKDSVAKNLSWIGTKQKKSLQELSSTAAIKDAYMKKYPAESVDACAKKKLKKFFVCQR
;
A
#
# COMPACT_ATOMS: atom_id res chain seq x y z
N MET A 1 -46.27 -6.77 -36.42
CA MET A 1 -45.31 -5.69 -36.75
C MET A 1 -45.92 -4.82 -37.83
N LYS A 2 -46.45 -3.64 -37.48
CA LYS A 2 -46.98 -2.68 -38.46
C LYS A 2 -45.84 -1.73 -38.83
N ARG A 3 -45.34 -1.80 -40.08
CA ARG A 3 -44.45 -0.79 -40.65
C ARG A 3 -45.28 0.49 -40.86
N SER A 4 -44.78 1.63 -40.39
CA SER A 4 -45.47 2.93 -40.55
C SER A 4 -45.64 3.25 -42.03
N HIS A 5 -46.81 3.77 -42.37
CA HIS A 5 -47.27 4.07 -43.73
C HIS A 5 -46.51 5.23 -44.40
N ASP A 6 -45.63 5.90 -43.64
CA ASP A 6 -44.99 7.16 -44.04
C ASP A 6 -43.74 6.99 -44.92
N PHE A 7 -43.28 5.76 -45.18
CA PHE A 7 -42.07 5.50 -45.97
C PHE A 7 -42.31 5.35 -47.48
N ASN A 8 -43.56 5.25 -47.93
CA ASN A 8 -43.88 4.95 -49.34
C ASN A 8 -44.31 6.17 -50.19
N ILE A 9 -44.38 7.37 -49.63
CA ILE A 9 -44.75 8.60 -50.38
C ILE A 9 -43.48 9.37 -50.77
N LEU A 10 -42.56 8.72 -51.50
CA LEU A 10 -41.31 9.39 -51.91
C LEU A 10 -40.71 8.89 -53.23
N LEU A 11 -41.42 8.06 -53.99
CA LEU A 11 -40.86 7.46 -55.21
C LEU A 11 -41.68 7.66 -56.50
N ASP A 12 -42.82 8.34 -56.46
CA ASP A 12 -43.55 8.68 -57.68
C ASP A 12 -43.77 10.19 -57.73
N ASN A 13 -42.85 10.91 -58.37
CA ASN A 13 -43.09 12.14 -59.11
C ASN A 13 -41.80 12.49 -59.87
N GLU A 14 -41.82 12.25 -61.18
CA GLU A 14 -40.86 12.81 -62.13
C GLU A 14 -41.00 14.34 -62.13
N GLU A 15 -39.98 15.09 -61.73
CA GLU A 15 -39.85 16.55 -61.94
C GLU A 15 -38.39 17.03 -61.69
N PRO A 16 -37.99 18.25 -62.14
CA PRO A 16 -36.79 18.53 -62.95
C PRO A 16 -35.46 18.54 -62.18
N GLU A 17 -34.38 18.19 -62.88
CA GLU A 17 -33.08 17.79 -62.31
C GLU A 17 -32.25 18.88 -61.58
N SER A 18 -32.61 20.16 -61.60
CA SER A 18 -31.71 21.22 -61.04
C SER A 18 -32.00 21.63 -59.59
N THR A 19 -33.24 21.54 -59.10
CA THR A 19 -33.63 21.93 -57.73
C THR A 19 -33.51 20.78 -56.73
N ASN A 20 -33.52 19.54 -57.23
CA ASN A 20 -33.48 18.31 -56.45
C ASN A 20 -32.11 18.08 -55.77
N SER A 21 -31.03 18.63 -56.33
CA SER A 21 -29.67 18.48 -55.75
C SER A 21 -29.45 19.36 -54.52
N THR A 22 -29.96 20.59 -54.53
CA THR A 22 -29.81 21.55 -53.41
C THR A 22 -30.64 21.09 -52.21
N TYR A 23 -31.88 20.68 -52.44
CA TYR A 23 -32.76 20.13 -51.39
C TYR A 23 -32.20 18.84 -50.76
N LYS A 24 -31.55 17.99 -51.56
CA LYS A 24 -30.85 16.80 -51.06
C LYS A 24 -29.60 17.15 -50.24
N ARG A 25 -28.86 18.20 -50.60
CA ARG A 25 -27.74 18.72 -49.79
C ARG A 25 -28.21 19.28 -48.46
N ASP A 26 -29.27 20.11 -48.45
CA ASP A 26 -29.79 20.70 -47.21
C ASP A 26 -30.27 19.62 -46.21
N LYS A 27 -30.89 18.54 -46.71
CA LYS A 27 -31.25 17.38 -45.87
C LYS A 27 -30.04 16.64 -45.34
N LEU A 28 -28.97 16.51 -46.13
CA LEU A 28 -27.73 15.87 -45.72
C LEU A 28 -27.04 16.67 -44.61
N ASP A 29 -27.00 18.00 -44.74
CA ASP A 29 -26.41 18.90 -43.74
C ASP A 29 -27.15 18.81 -42.40
N ILE A 30 -28.48 18.77 -42.42
CA ILE A 30 -29.30 18.57 -41.20
C ILE A 30 -29.02 17.21 -40.55
N VAL A 31 -28.81 16.17 -41.35
CA VAL A 31 -28.48 14.83 -40.82
C VAL A 31 -27.08 14.80 -40.22
N LEU A 32 -26.10 15.43 -40.87
CA LEU A 32 -24.73 15.54 -40.38
C LEU A 32 -24.65 16.33 -39.07
N GLU A 33 -25.39 17.43 -38.96
CA GLU A 33 -25.50 18.21 -37.73
C GLU A 33 -26.11 17.39 -36.58
N LYS A 34 -27.17 16.63 -36.85
CA LYS A 34 -27.78 15.74 -35.86
C LYS A 34 -26.83 14.63 -35.41
N LEU A 35 -26.08 14.03 -36.33
CA LEU A 35 -25.08 13.01 -36.01
C LEU A 35 -23.94 13.58 -35.16
N SER A 36 -23.45 14.76 -35.51
CA SER A 36 -22.42 15.48 -34.74
C SER A 36 -22.90 15.76 -33.31
N ASN A 37 -24.13 16.27 -33.15
CA ASN A 37 -24.72 16.54 -31.85
C ASN A 37 -24.90 15.27 -31.00
N ILE A 38 -25.28 14.15 -31.61
CA ILE A 38 -25.39 12.86 -30.93
C ILE A 38 -24.01 12.39 -30.45
N GLU A 39 -22.98 12.51 -31.29
CA GLU A 39 -21.62 12.10 -30.96
C GLU A 39 -21.02 12.94 -29.82
N VAL A 40 -21.18 14.26 -29.87
CA VAL A 40 -20.76 15.17 -28.79
C VAL A 40 -21.46 14.83 -27.48
N LYS A 41 -22.79 14.60 -27.52
CA LYS A 41 -23.57 14.24 -26.33
C LYS A 41 -23.15 12.89 -25.76
N LYS A 42 -22.90 11.90 -26.62
CA LYS A 42 -22.41 10.57 -26.21
C LYS A 42 -21.03 10.65 -25.58
N ASN A 43 -20.10 11.39 -26.18
CA ASN A 43 -18.76 11.58 -25.63
C ASN A 43 -18.80 12.31 -24.29
N THR A 44 -19.63 13.34 -24.14
CA THR A 44 -19.82 14.06 -22.87
C THR A 44 -20.39 13.15 -21.78
N ASN A 45 -21.36 12.30 -22.11
CA ASN A 45 -21.89 11.34 -21.15
C ASN A 45 -20.85 10.30 -20.73
N ASN A 46 -20.04 9.83 -21.69
CA ASN A 46 -18.97 8.87 -21.42
C ASN A 46 -17.88 9.46 -20.53
N THR A 47 -17.43 10.70 -20.79
CA THR A 47 -16.41 11.36 -19.96
C THR A 47 -16.92 11.59 -18.53
N ASN A 48 -18.18 11.98 -18.38
CA ASN A 48 -18.81 12.14 -17.07
C ASN A 48 -18.91 10.81 -16.31
N LEU A 49 -19.29 9.72 -16.98
CA LEU A 49 -19.34 8.38 -16.38
C LEU A 49 -17.96 7.90 -15.95
N LEU A 50 -16.95 8.07 -16.81
CA LEU A 50 -15.56 7.72 -16.50
C LEU A 50 -15.02 8.53 -15.31
N GLY A 51 -15.34 9.83 -15.22
CA GLY A 51 -14.98 10.67 -14.09
C GLY A 51 -15.58 10.17 -12.77
N ARG A 52 -16.87 9.80 -12.78
CA ARG A 52 -17.55 9.21 -11.61
C ARG A 52 -16.95 7.87 -11.20
N LEU A 53 -16.74 6.97 -12.15
CA LEU A 53 -16.11 5.67 -11.89
C LEU A 53 -14.69 5.83 -11.33
N THR A 54 -13.91 6.77 -11.87
CA THR A 54 -12.56 7.07 -11.37
C THR A 54 -12.62 7.53 -9.92
N GLN A 55 -13.57 8.39 -9.58
CA GLN A 55 -13.76 8.86 -8.20
C GLN A 55 -14.18 7.72 -7.27
N GLU A 56 -15.11 6.87 -7.68
CA GLU A 56 -15.53 5.70 -6.90
C GLU A 56 -14.36 4.70 -6.69
N ILE A 57 -13.52 4.49 -7.71
CA ILE A 57 -12.29 3.68 -7.58
C ILE A 57 -11.34 4.31 -6.57
N ILE A 58 -11.13 5.63 -6.60
CA ILE A 58 -10.25 6.34 -5.65
C ILE A 58 -10.79 6.20 -4.22
N VAL A 59 -12.09 6.45 -4.02
CA VAL A 59 -12.75 6.33 -2.71
C VAL A 59 -12.65 4.90 -2.18
N THR A 60 -12.95 3.91 -3.01
CA THR A 60 -12.87 2.49 -2.65
C THR A 60 -11.44 2.08 -2.31
N LYS A 61 -10.46 2.48 -3.13
CA LYS A 61 -9.03 2.21 -2.89
C LYS A 61 -8.55 2.83 -1.58
N ASN A 62 -9.00 4.05 -1.26
CA ASN A 62 -8.66 4.72 -0.01
C ASN A 62 -9.35 4.05 1.19
N GLY A 63 -10.62 3.64 1.04
CA GLY A 63 -11.34 2.85 2.05
C GLY A 63 -10.65 1.51 2.33
N MET A 64 -10.22 0.79 1.30
CA MET A 64 -9.45 -0.45 1.44
C MET A 64 -8.11 -0.22 2.15
N LYS A 65 -7.35 0.84 1.80
CA LYS A 65 -6.10 1.19 2.50
C LYS A 65 -6.34 1.47 3.99
N LYS A 66 -7.42 2.17 4.32
CA LYS A 66 -7.81 2.45 5.71
C LYS A 66 -8.17 1.17 6.44
N LEU A 67 -9.01 0.32 5.86
CA LEU A 67 -9.38 -0.98 6.42
C LEU A 67 -8.17 -1.90 6.58
N GLN A 68 -7.23 -1.90 5.64
CA GLN A 68 -5.97 -2.64 5.73
C GLN A 68 -5.10 -2.12 6.90
N GLY A 69 -5.00 -0.79 7.05
CA GLY A 69 -4.37 -0.18 8.22
C GLY A 69 -5.08 -0.52 9.53
N ASP A 70 -6.41 -0.60 9.54
CA ASP A 70 -7.25 -0.93 10.68
C ASP A 70 -7.14 -2.44 11.06
N LEU A 71 -7.05 -3.34 10.07
CA LEU A 71 -6.82 -4.77 10.27
C LEU A 71 -5.40 -5.04 10.80
N GLU A 72 -4.41 -4.34 10.25
CA GLU A 72 -3.05 -4.36 10.77
C GLU A 72 -2.99 -3.80 12.20
N THR A 73 -3.83 -2.82 12.54
CA THR A 73 -3.81 -2.19 13.88
C THR A 73 -4.55 -2.97 14.94
N LYS A 74 -5.61 -3.72 14.60
CA LYS A 74 -6.53 -4.22 15.62
C LYS A 74 -6.20 -5.56 16.29
N ASN A 75 -5.40 -6.50 15.74
CA ASN A 75 -5.37 -7.84 16.36
C ASN A 75 -4.10 -8.69 16.29
N LEU A 76 -2.94 -8.14 15.89
CA LEU A 76 -1.71 -8.94 15.84
C LEU A 76 -0.58 -8.20 16.54
N ASN A 77 -0.64 -8.14 17.87
CA ASN A 77 0.51 -7.80 18.68
C ASN A 77 1.20 -9.09 19.11
N ILE A 78 2.42 -9.30 18.64
CA ILE A 78 3.26 -10.44 19.04
C ILE A 78 4.42 -10.01 19.93
N LEU A 79 4.53 -8.71 20.25
CA LEU A 79 5.50 -8.27 21.25
C LEU A 79 5.09 -8.83 22.61
N PRO A 80 6.05 -9.29 23.41
CA PRO A 80 5.73 -9.80 24.74
C PRO A 80 5.22 -8.65 25.62
N ASN A 81 4.21 -8.92 26.45
CA ASN A 81 3.68 -7.94 27.41
C ASN A 81 4.74 -7.52 28.44
N THR A 82 5.64 -8.44 28.77
CA THR A 82 6.79 -8.21 29.64
C THR A 82 8.06 -8.68 28.95
N PRO A 83 9.16 -7.92 28.99
CA PRO A 83 10.41 -8.33 28.35
C PRO A 83 10.91 -9.67 28.90
N PHE A 84 11.43 -10.52 28.02
CA PHE A 84 11.94 -11.85 28.41
C PHE A 84 13.08 -11.73 29.41
N GLU A 85 13.01 -12.55 30.47
CA GLU A 85 14.06 -12.69 31.48
C GLU A 85 14.93 -13.92 31.26
N ASP A 86 14.32 -14.98 30.71
CA ASP A 86 14.97 -16.25 30.39
C ASP A 86 15.46 -16.27 28.93
N PRO A 87 16.75 -16.52 28.67
CA PRO A 87 17.28 -16.67 27.32
C PRO A 87 16.61 -17.76 26.49
N LYS A 88 16.06 -18.82 27.09
CA LYS A 88 15.38 -19.89 26.35
C LYS A 88 14.07 -19.39 25.74
N GLN A 89 13.25 -18.70 26.51
CA GLN A 89 11.99 -18.09 26.05
C GLN A 89 12.24 -17.12 24.87
N PHE A 90 13.27 -16.27 24.99
CA PHE A 90 13.64 -15.37 23.89
C PHE A 90 14.07 -16.13 22.64
N LYS A 91 14.79 -17.25 22.78
CA LYS A 91 15.24 -18.06 21.64
C LYS A 91 14.08 -18.76 20.92
N GLU A 92 13.09 -19.24 21.67
CA GLU A 92 11.86 -19.81 21.12
C GLU A 92 11.09 -18.74 20.34
N PHE A 93 10.90 -17.56 20.92
CA PHE A 93 10.29 -16.41 20.26
C PHE A 93 11.00 -16.04 18.95
N ASP A 94 12.34 -15.89 18.98
CA ASP A 94 13.11 -15.53 17.78
C ASP A 94 13.05 -16.61 16.69
N SER A 95 12.88 -17.87 17.09
CA SER A 95 12.69 -18.98 16.15
C SER A 95 11.30 -18.95 15.52
N ASP A 96 10.27 -18.62 16.29
CA ASP A 96 8.88 -18.49 15.82
C ASP A 96 8.71 -17.31 14.85
N VAL A 97 9.44 -16.21 15.10
CA VAL A 97 9.45 -15.00 14.25
C VAL A 97 10.13 -15.24 12.89
N LYS A 98 10.78 -16.38 12.65
CA LYS A 98 11.27 -16.74 11.31
C LYS A 98 10.15 -16.94 10.30
N ASP A 99 8.93 -17.23 10.77
CA ASP A 99 7.76 -17.28 9.89
C ASP A 99 7.51 -15.92 9.23
N PRO A 100 7.36 -15.84 7.89
CA PRO A 100 7.19 -14.57 7.19
C PRO A 100 5.99 -13.73 7.66
N ALA A 101 4.88 -14.37 8.05
CA ALA A 101 3.71 -13.65 8.53
C ALA A 101 3.99 -13.02 9.90
N LYS A 102 4.56 -13.78 10.84
CA LYS A 102 4.98 -13.27 12.15
C LYS A 102 6.06 -12.20 12.03
N TYR A 103 7.02 -12.37 11.13
CA TYR A 103 8.06 -11.37 10.86
C TYR A 103 7.48 -10.02 10.43
N ALA A 104 6.52 -10.04 9.49
CA ALA A 104 5.85 -8.83 9.01
C ALA A 104 5.08 -8.13 10.14
N ILE A 105 4.39 -8.91 10.96
CA ILE A 105 3.69 -8.42 12.14
C ILE A 105 4.67 -7.78 13.13
N LEU A 106 5.78 -8.46 13.46
CA LEU A 106 6.79 -7.94 14.40
C LEU A 106 7.37 -6.61 13.93
N THR A 107 7.70 -6.54 12.64
CA THR A 107 8.22 -5.32 11.99
C THR A 107 7.23 -4.15 12.12
N ASN A 108 5.93 -4.41 11.90
CA ASN A 108 4.90 -3.38 12.06
C ASN A 108 4.72 -2.96 13.52
N ASN A 109 4.81 -3.91 14.46
CA ASN A 109 4.76 -3.64 15.89
C ASN A 109 5.92 -2.73 16.32
N PHE A 110 7.16 -3.01 15.89
CA PHE A 110 8.30 -2.13 16.16
C PHE A 110 8.14 -0.74 15.58
N ARG A 111 7.61 -0.60 14.35
CA ARG A 111 7.40 0.71 13.71
C ARG A 111 6.53 1.64 14.56
N ARG A 112 5.59 1.10 15.33
CA ARG A 112 4.69 1.85 16.22
C ARG A 112 5.35 2.38 17.49
N ILE A 113 6.53 1.87 17.87
CA ILE A 113 7.25 2.34 19.05
C ILE A 113 7.64 3.80 18.87
N THR A 114 7.12 4.67 19.73
CA THR A 114 7.45 6.10 19.74
C THR A 114 8.82 6.34 20.38
N ALA A 115 9.65 7.11 19.71
CA ALA A 115 10.99 7.45 20.17
C ALA A 115 11.35 8.86 19.69
N SER A 116 12.08 9.59 20.51
CA SER A 116 12.48 10.98 20.24
C SER A 116 13.74 11.04 19.37
N SER A 117 14.47 9.93 19.27
CA SER A 117 15.64 9.80 18.40
C SER A 117 15.75 8.41 17.80
N HIS A 118 16.53 8.30 16.73
CA HIS A 118 16.85 7.04 16.07
C HIS A 118 17.53 6.05 17.02
N MET A 119 18.33 6.58 17.96
CA MET A 119 18.96 5.80 19.02
C MET A 119 17.91 5.21 19.94
N GLU A 120 17.11 6.09 20.52
CA GLU A 120 16.09 5.71 21.48
C GLU A 120 15.12 4.67 20.89
N PHE A 121 14.84 4.76 19.58
CA PHE A 121 14.04 3.75 18.87
C PHE A 121 14.64 2.35 18.98
N VAL A 122 15.90 2.17 18.58
CA VAL A 122 16.56 0.85 18.62
C VAL A 122 16.65 0.33 20.05
N PHE A 123 16.95 1.21 21.01
CA PHE A 123 16.96 0.86 22.43
C PHE A 123 15.59 0.39 22.92
N LYS A 124 14.51 1.11 22.59
CA LYS A 124 13.15 0.74 22.98
C LYS A 124 12.71 -0.58 22.36
N CYS A 125 13.03 -0.84 21.08
CA CYS A 125 12.74 -2.13 20.45
C CYS A 125 13.35 -3.30 21.24
N TRP A 126 14.61 -3.19 21.64
CA TRP A 126 15.26 -4.24 22.44
C TRP A 126 14.72 -4.35 23.86
N ARG A 127 14.43 -3.21 24.50
CA ARG A 127 13.89 -3.18 25.86
C ARG A 127 12.48 -3.76 25.96
N VAL A 128 11.70 -3.70 24.89
CA VAL A 128 10.40 -4.38 24.83
C VAL A 128 10.58 -5.90 24.70
N LEU A 129 11.60 -6.35 23.96
CA LEU A 129 11.85 -7.78 23.79
C LEU A 129 12.45 -8.43 25.03
N MET A 130 13.50 -7.86 25.62
CA MET A 130 14.29 -8.57 26.63
C MET A 130 14.86 -7.67 27.73
N LYS A 131 15.07 -8.25 28.92
CA LYS A 131 15.81 -7.62 30.02
C LYS A 131 17.31 -7.76 29.85
N ASP A 132 18.06 -7.02 30.67
CA ASP A 132 19.52 -7.03 30.69
C ASP A 132 20.09 -8.42 31.03
N SER A 133 19.36 -9.24 31.80
CA SER A 133 19.73 -10.64 32.07
C SER A 133 19.91 -11.47 30.79
N VAL A 134 19.00 -11.30 29.82
CA VAL A 134 19.07 -11.98 28.52
C VAL A 134 20.10 -11.31 27.62
N ALA A 135 20.16 -9.97 27.62
CA ALA A 135 21.10 -9.21 26.80
C ALA A 135 22.56 -9.59 27.07
N LYS A 136 22.91 -9.92 28.33
CA LYS A 136 24.24 -10.41 28.72
C LYS A 136 24.70 -11.66 27.97
N ASN A 137 23.76 -12.50 27.49
CA ASN A 137 24.06 -13.73 26.75
C ASN A 137 24.21 -13.52 25.24
N LEU A 138 24.00 -12.29 24.77
CA LEU A 138 24.10 -11.91 23.37
C LEU A 138 25.35 -11.06 23.14
N SER A 139 25.86 -11.10 21.92
CA SER A 139 26.96 -10.23 21.50
C SER A 139 26.78 -9.80 20.05
N TRP A 140 27.33 -8.64 19.70
CA TRP A 140 27.09 -8.06 18.37
C TRP A 140 27.62 -8.91 17.21
N ILE A 141 28.79 -9.54 17.39
CA ILE A 141 29.46 -10.35 16.37
C ILE A 141 29.28 -11.86 16.63
N GLY A 142 28.90 -12.25 17.84
CA GLY A 142 29.01 -13.62 18.31
C GLY A 142 30.37 -13.87 18.97
N THR A 143 30.38 -14.72 19.99
CA THR A 143 31.60 -15.32 20.55
C THR A 143 31.36 -16.81 20.74
N LYS A 144 32.39 -17.58 21.11
CA LYS A 144 32.22 -19.01 21.43
C LYS A 144 31.15 -19.29 22.52
N GLN A 145 30.84 -18.29 23.34
CA GLN A 145 29.89 -18.40 24.45
C GLN A 145 28.58 -17.62 24.22
N LYS A 146 28.57 -16.59 23.36
CA LYS A 146 27.44 -15.68 23.17
C LYS A 146 26.95 -15.69 21.73
N LYS A 147 25.63 -15.79 21.53
CA LYS A 147 25.03 -15.78 20.20
C LYS A 147 25.19 -14.41 19.53
N SER A 148 25.36 -14.40 18.20
CA SER A 148 25.42 -13.18 17.42
C SER A 148 24.03 -12.56 17.29
N LEU A 149 23.91 -11.26 17.62
CA LEU A 149 22.68 -10.49 17.39
C LEU A 149 22.36 -10.38 15.90
N GLN A 150 23.37 -10.37 15.03
CA GLN A 150 23.15 -10.19 13.60
C GLN A 150 22.39 -11.35 12.95
N GLU A 151 22.42 -12.53 13.58
CA GLU A 151 21.76 -13.75 13.11
C GLU A 151 20.32 -13.89 13.63
N LEU A 152 19.85 -12.96 14.46
CA LEU A 152 18.50 -13.01 15.03
C LEU A 152 17.48 -12.42 14.05
N SER A 153 16.36 -13.10 13.89
CA SER A 153 15.22 -12.61 13.11
C SER A 153 14.66 -11.31 13.71
N SER A 154 14.68 -11.21 15.04
CA SER A 154 14.31 -9.99 15.76
C SER A 154 15.18 -8.80 15.35
N THR A 155 16.48 -8.99 15.14
CA THR A 155 17.39 -7.93 14.69
C THR A 155 17.07 -7.50 13.27
N ALA A 156 16.77 -8.44 12.37
CA ALA A 156 16.34 -8.13 11.01
C ALA A 156 15.02 -7.31 11.02
N ALA A 157 14.04 -7.73 11.82
CA ALA A 157 12.77 -7.02 11.96
C ALA A 157 12.94 -5.58 12.48
N ILE A 158 13.86 -5.37 13.44
CA ILE A 158 14.19 -4.02 13.94
C ILE A 158 14.84 -3.17 12.83
N LYS A 159 15.73 -3.74 12.02
CA LYS A 159 16.36 -3.03 10.88
C LYS A 159 15.32 -2.63 9.84
N ASP A 160 14.41 -3.52 9.49
CA ASP A 160 13.36 -3.24 8.52
C ASP A 160 12.37 -2.18 9.04
N ALA A 161 12.01 -2.26 10.33
CA ALA A 161 11.18 -1.25 10.97
C ALA A 161 11.88 0.12 10.99
N TYR A 162 13.20 0.13 11.24
CA TYR A 162 14.01 1.35 11.18
C TYR A 162 14.02 1.95 9.78
N MET A 163 14.32 1.17 8.73
CA MET A 163 14.37 1.67 7.34
C MET A 163 13.03 2.28 6.93
N LYS A 164 11.92 1.63 7.29
CA LYS A 164 10.56 2.12 6.99
C LYS A 164 10.20 3.39 7.77
N LYS A 165 10.77 3.59 8.96
CA LYS A 165 10.50 4.75 9.82
C LYS A 165 11.41 5.94 9.55
N TYR A 166 12.67 5.68 9.17
CA TYR A 166 13.72 6.68 8.95
C TYR A 166 14.43 6.45 7.61
N PRO A 167 13.75 6.69 6.48
CA PRO A 167 14.30 6.39 5.14
C PRO A 167 15.50 7.26 4.75
N ALA A 168 15.71 8.39 5.43
CA ALA A 168 16.79 9.34 5.13
C ALA A 168 18.16 8.97 5.73
N GLU A 169 18.24 7.95 6.61
CA GLU A 169 19.50 7.54 7.23
C GLU A 169 19.92 6.12 6.85
N SER A 170 21.21 5.95 6.53
CA SER A 170 21.80 4.63 6.33
C SER A 170 21.82 3.83 7.64
N VAL A 171 21.07 2.72 7.65
CA VAL A 171 21.00 1.78 8.78
C VAL A 171 22.38 1.28 9.17
N ASP A 172 23.27 1.08 8.21
CA ASP A 172 24.49 0.34 8.44
C ASP A 172 25.55 1.15 9.21
N ALA A 173 25.60 2.48 9.03
CA ALA A 173 26.46 3.36 9.82
C ALA A 173 25.89 3.62 11.23
N CYS A 174 24.56 3.74 11.32
CA CYS A 174 23.86 4.07 12.54
C CYS A 174 23.74 2.84 13.46
N ALA A 175 23.18 1.74 12.98
CA ALA A 175 22.98 0.50 13.73
C ALA A 175 24.30 -0.12 14.20
N LYS A 176 25.34 -0.25 13.36
CA LYS A 176 26.61 -0.89 13.77
C LYS A 176 27.32 -0.15 14.90
N LYS A 177 27.50 1.18 14.81
CA LYS A 177 28.15 1.96 15.88
C LYS A 177 27.32 1.95 17.17
N LYS A 178 26.00 1.91 17.05
CA LYS A 178 25.08 2.19 18.15
C LYS A 178 24.61 0.93 18.89
N LEU A 179 24.36 -0.17 18.19
CA LEU A 179 24.16 -1.49 18.80
C LEU A 179 25.43 -2.01 19.48
N LYS A 180 26.61 -1.71 18.92
CA LYS A 180 27.88 -2.00 19.61
C LYS A 180 27.93 -1.34 21.00
N LYS A 181 27.47 -0.09 21.15
CA LYS A 181 27.41 0.57 22.48
C LYS A 181 26.44 -0.13 23.45
N PHE A 182 25.26 -0.54 22.98
CA PHE A 182 24.27 -1.24 23.83
C PHE A 182 24.86 -2.51 24.45
N PHE A 183 25.52 -3.34 23.65
CA PHE A 183 26.02 -4.65 24.10
C PHE A 183 27.47 -4.64 24.62
N VAL A 184 28.20 -3.53 24.49
CA VAL A 184 29.56 -3.37 25.07
C VAL A 184 29.52 -2.67 26.44
N CYS A 185 28.51 -1.86 26.76
CA CYS A 185 28.38 -1.16 28.05
C CYS A 185 27.65 -1.94 29.15
N GLN A 186 27.22 -3.18 28.93
CA GLN A 186 26.71 -4.04 30.00
C GLN A 186 27.88 -4.72 30.73
N ARG A 187 28.60 -3.95 31.56
CA ARG A 187 29.48 -4.50 32.60
C ARG A 187 28.68 -4.59 33.91
#